data_AF-V9IAZ0-F1
#
_entry.id   AF-V9IAZ0-F1
#
_cell.length_a   1.000
_cell.length_b   1.000
_cell.length_c   1.000
_cell.angle_alpha   90.00
_cell.angle_beta   90.00
_cell.angle_gamma   90.00
#
_symmetry.space_group_name_H-M   'P 1'
#
loop_
_entity.id
_entity.type
_entity.pdbx_description
1 polymer ?
#
loop_
_entity_poly.entity_id
_entity_poly.type
_entity_poly.pdbx_seq_one_letter_code
_entity_poly.pdbx_strand_id
1 'polypeptide(L)'
;MIQFKVSAPGKVILFGEHAVVYGKTAVAASIDLRTVLNFTELPEAEQVVKICFSKVNLFITIPLQQIQNFFFINKNVEFIENYEIFYNKIKEFVCIVSYANVQQKLSLEAFFYTLIYIAQKEEMEIKPFQIQLNTELAINSGLGSSASFAVSLAACFVHWSHLQKKYLQSI
;
A
#
# COMPACT_ATOMS: atom_id res chain seq x y z
N MET A 1 -11.39 9.84 -15.31
CA MET A 1 -11.31 8.84 -14.23
C MET A 1 -10.10 7.97 -14.46
N ILE A 2 -9.17 7.95 -13.52
CA ILE A 2 -7.91 7.19 -13.62
C ILE A 2 -8.17 5.73 -13.26
N GLN A 3 -7.78 4.81 -14.13
CA GLN A 3 -7.82 3.37 -13.87
C GLN A 3 -6.58 2.71 -14.42
N PHE A 4 -5.95 1.85 -13.62
CA PHE A 4 -4.76 1.10 -14.04
C PHE A 4 -4.58 -0.14 -13.19
N LYS A 5 -3.64 -0.99 -13.60
CA LYS A 5 -3.24 -2.21 -12.90
C LYS A 5 -1.72 -2.21 -12.73
N VAL A 6 -1.27 -2.61 -11.54
CA VAL A 6 0.14 -2.88 -11.24
C VAL A 6 0.31 -4.31 -10.78
N SER A 7 1.52 -4.87 -10.97
CA SER A 7 1.83 -6.20 -10.46
C SER A 7 3.28 -6.33 -10.03
N ALA A 8 3.52 -7.13 -9.00
CA ALA A 8 4.86 -7.44 -8.49
C ALA A 8 5.05 -8.97 -8.37
N PRO A 9 6.19 -9.53 -8.82
CA PRO A 9 6.47 -10.95 -8.64
C PRO A 9 6.81 -11.29 -7.20
N GLY A 10 6.71 -12.56 -6.84
CA GLY A 10 7.36 -13.12 -5.66
C GLY A 10 8.84 -13.38 -5.90
N LYS A 11 9.50 -14.00 -4.91
CA LYS A 11 10.90 -14.41 -5.01
C LYS A 11 11.12 -15.84 -4.51
N VAL A 12 12.21 -16.44 -4.98
CA VAL A 12 12.80 -17.67 -4.44
C VAL A 12 14.29 -17.46 -4.25
N ILE A 13 14.90 -18.23 -3.36
CA ILE A 13 16.36 -18.29 -3.24
C ILE A 13 16.81 -19.53 -4.01
N LEU A 14 17.57 -19.35 -5.08
CA LEU A 14 18.10 -20.44 -5.89
C LEU A 14 19.29 -21.13 -5.21
N PHE A 15 20.15 -20.34 -4.58
CA PHE A 15 21.34 -20.82 -3.87
C PHE A 15 21.67 -19.95 -2.66
N GLY A 16 22.19 -20.57 -1.61
CA GLY A 16 22.78 -19.85 -0.48
C GLY A 16 21.81 -19.45 0.64
N GLU A 17 20.68 -20.14 0.78
CA GLU A 17 19.66 -19.87 1.83
C GLU A 17 20.26 -19.80 3.24
N HIS A 18 21.13 -20.75 3.59
CA HIS A 18 21.86 -20.76 4.86
C HIS A 18 23.21 -20.06 4.79
N ALA A 19 23.80 -19.96 3.60
CA ALA A 19 25.14 -19.38 3.42
C ALA A 19 25.16 -17.87 3.70
N VAL A 20 24.06 -17.16 3.38
CA VAL A 20 23.94 -15.71 3.61
C VAL A 20 24.01 -15.33 5.10
N VAL A 21 23.59 -16.23 6.00
CA VAL A 21 23.69 -16.04 7.46
C VAL A 21 25.14 -15.96 7.93
N TYR A 22 26.06 -16.54 7.18
CA TYR A 22 27.50 -16.53 7.46
C TYR A 22 28.28 -15.55 6.57
N GLY A 23 27.60 -14.54 6.02
CA GLY A 23 28.23 -13.50 5.18
C GLY A 23 28.69 -13.99 3.81
N LYS A 24 28.14 -15.10 3.31
CA LYS A 24 28.41 -15.61 1.95
C LYS A 24 27.33 -15.15 0.97
N THR A 25 27.66 -15.19 -0.32
CA THR A 25 26.73 -14.80 -1.39
C THR A 25 25.57 -15.78 -1.50
N ALA A 26 24.40 -15.26 -1.84
CA ALA A 26 23.21 -16.01 -2.22
C ALA A 26 22.67 -15.50 -3.55
N VAL A 27 21.98 -16.37 -4.28
CA VAL A 27 21.30 -16.02 -5.55
C VAL A 27 19.80 -16.11 -5.30
N ALA A 28 19.09 -15.00 -5.48
CA ALA A 28 17.63 -14.96 -5.48
C ALA A 28 17.11 -14.68 -6.89
N ALA A 29 15.95 -15.23 -7.22
CA ALA A 29 15.28 -14.99 -8.50
C ALA A 29 13.82 -14.63 -8.28
N SER A 30 13.25 -13.85 -9.19
CA SER A 30 11.81 -13.64 -9.23
C SER A 30 11.10 -14.90 -9.72
N ILE A 31 9.93 -15.17 -9.17
CA ILE A 31 9.01 -16.18 -9.70
C ILE A 31 7.77 -15.52 -10.25
N ASP A 32 7.17 -16.14 -11.26
CA ASP A 32 5.98 -15.60 -11.94
C ASP A 32 4.67 -15.90 -11.17
N LEU A 33 4.75 -15.98 -9.84
CA LEU A 33 3.60 -15.90 -8.95
C LEU A 33 3.48 -14.46 -8.49
N ARG A 34 2.39 -13.78 -8.86
CA ARG A 34 2.32 -12.33 -8.74
C ARG A 34 1.27 -11.85 -7.75
N THR A 35 1.55 -10.71 -7.15
CA THR A 35 0.53 -9.85 -6.53
C THR A 35 0.07 -8.84 -7.57
N VAL A 36 -1.24 -8.77 -7.78
CA VAL A 36 -1.90 -7.89 -8.74
C VAL A 36 -2.79 -6.92 -7.98
N LEU A 37 -2.60 -5.63 -8.23
CA LEU A 37 -3.41 -4.55 -7.68
C LEU A 37 -4.10 -3.80 -8.82
N ASN A 38 -5.42 -3.74 -8.75
CA ASN A 38 -6.26 -2.92 -9.62
C ASN A 38 -6.65 -1.64 -8.88
N PHE A 39 -6.35 -0.49 -9.48
CA PHE A 39 -6.69 0.82 -8.96
C PHE A 39 -7.77 1.46 -9.83
N THR A 40 -8.77 2.06 -9.20
CA THR A 40 -9.81 2.84 -9.88
C THR A 40 -10.13 4.08 -9.06
N GLU A 41 -9.89 5.27 -9.61
CA GLU A 41 -10.37 6.51 -9.04
C GLU A 41 -11.89 6.58 -9.20
N LEU A 42 -12.60 6.90 -8.12
CA LEU A 42 -14.06 6.98 -8.07
C LEU A 42 -14.52 8.43 -8.26
N PRO A 43 -15.77 8.65 -8.70
CA PRO A 43 -16.34 10.00 -8.76
C PRO A 43 -16.29 10.70 -7.40
N GLU A 44 -16.07 12.02 -7.41
CA GLU A 44 -16.00 12.82 -6.17
C GLU A 44 -17.27 12.70 -5.32
N ALA A 45 -18.43 12.48 -5.92
CA ALA A 45 -19.69 12.28 -5.20
C ALA A 45 -19.68 11.04 -4.27
N GLU A 46 -18.82 10.05 -4.49
CA GLU A 46 -18.76 8.85 -3.65
C GLU A 46 -18.14 9.12 -2.28
N GLN A 47 -17.17 10.05 -2.17
CA GLN A 47 -16.52 10.43 -0.90
C GLN A 47 -16.00 9.25 -0.04
N VAL A 48 -15.59 8.14 -0.67
CA VAL A 48 -15.11 6.94 0.03
C VAL A 48 -13.82 6.36 -0.57
N VAL A 49 -13.07 5.66 0.28
CA VAL A 49 -11.97 4.78 -0.10
C VAL A 49 -12.39 3.34 0.15
N LYS A 50 -12.40 2.53 -0.91
CA LYS A 50 -12.75 1.09 -0.86
C LYS A 50 -11.49 0.24 -0.97
N ILE A 51 -11.28 -0.65 0.00
CA ILE A 51 -10.10 -1.53 0.07
C ILE A 51 -10.58 -2.97 0.09
N CYS A 52 -10.12 -3.75 -0.89
CA CYS A 52 -10.47 -5.16 -1.04
C CYS A 52 -9.21 -6.03 -1.17
N PHE A 53 -8.80 -6.70 -0.09
CA PHE A 53 -7.69 -7.66 -0.08
C PHE A 53 -8.24 -9.08 0.13
N SER A 54 -8.53 -9.76 -0.97
CA SER A 54 -9.28 -11.03 -0.95
C SER A 54 -8.56 -12.14 -0.16
N LYS A 55 -7.22 -12.19 -0.22
CA LYS A 55 -6.45 -13.27 0.42
C LYS A 55 -6.49 -13.24 1.96
N VAL A 56 -6.77 -12.09 2.55
CA VAL A 56 -6.90 -11.88 4.01
C VAL A 56 -8.35 -11.60 4.43
N ASN A 57 -9.32 -11.80 3.53
CA ASN A 57 -10.74 -11.54 3.74
C ASN A 57 -11.03 -10.12 4.27
N LEU A 58 -10.31 -9.12 3.75
CA LEU A 58 -10.48 -7.72 4.15
C LEU A 58 -11.25 -6.95 3.09
N PHE A 59 -12.43 -6.46 3.48
CA PHE A 59 -13.29 -5.62 2.66
C PHE A 59 -13.79 -4.48 3.51
N ILE A 60 -13.21 -3.29 3.32
CA ILE A 60 -13.57 -2.11 4.10
C ILE A 60 -13.83 -0.92 3.18
N THR A 61 -14.76 -0.08 3.62
CA THR A 61 -15.08 1.20 2.99
C THR A 61 -14.93 2.27 4.06
N ILE A 62 -14.11 3.28 3.78
CA ILE A 62 -13.79 4.35 4.74
C ILE A 62 -14.20 5.69 4.12
N PRO A 63 -14.93 6.56 4.85
CA PRO A 63 -15.19 7.92 4.40
C PRO A 63 -13.89 8.68 4.16
N LEU A 64 -13.77 9.34 3.01
CA LEU A 64 -12.56 10.10 2.66
C LEU A 64 -12.27 11.20 3.68
N GLN A 65 -13.31 11.88 4.18
CA GLN A 65 -13.19 12.87 5.25
C GLN A 65 -12.54 12.32 6.52
N GLN A 66 -12.76 11.05 6.86
CA GLN A 66 -12.13 10.45 8.05
C GLN A 66 -10.60 10.39 7.89
N ILE A 67 -10.11 10.04 6.70
CA ILE A 67 -8.67 10.02 6.38
C ILE A 67 -8.13 11.46 6.38
N GLN A 68 -8.83 12.38 5.71
CA GLN A 68 -8.43 13.79 5.61
C GLN A 68 -8.36 14.48 6.98
N ASN A 69 -9.38 14.29 7.82
CA ASN A 69 -9.44 14.87 9.15
C ASN A 69 -8.32 14.36 10.05
N PHE A 70 -8.00 13.05 9.97
CA PHE A 70 -6.99 12.46 10.82
C PHE A 70 -5.56 12.86 10.43
N PHE A 71 -5.25 12.89 9.14
CA PHE A 71 -3.87 13.07 8.67
C PHE A 71 -3.53 14.47 8.14
N PHE A 72 -4.51 15.28 7.70
CA PHE A 72 -4.24 16.51 6.93
C PHE A 72 -4.79 17.80 7.55
N ILE A 73 -5.86 17.75 8.35
CA ILE A 73 -6.45 18.98 8.95
C ILE A 73 -5.51 19.61 9.99
N ASN A 74 -4.85 18.80 10.83
CA ASN A 74 -3.83 19.28 11.75
C ASN A 74 -2.45 19.15 11.09
N LYS A 75 -2.10 20.10 10.21
CA LYS A 75 -0.79 20.19 9.52
C LYS A 75 0.39 20.30 10.51
N ASN A 76 0.67 19.25 11.27
CA ASN A 76 1.95 19.10 11.95
C ASN A 76 2.95 18.72 10.86
N VAL A 77 3.70 19.72 10.40
CA VAL A 77 4.67 19.65 9.29
C VAL A 77 5.82 18.64 9.56
N GLU A 78 5.90 18.04 10.74
CA GLU A 78 7.02 17.19 11.19
C GLU A 78 6.78 15.67 11.08
N PHE A 79 5.80 15.21 10.30
CA PHE A 79 5.48 13.78 10.23
C PHE A 79 6.55 12.91 9.57
N ILE A 80 7.22 13.40 8.54
CA ILE A 80 8.07 12.55 7.70
C ILE A 80 9.45 12.31 8.33
N GLU A 81 9.94 13.26 9.14
CA GLU A 81 11.31 13.20 9.67
C GLU A 81 11.46 12.18 10.80
N ASN A 82 10.40 11.92 11.57
CA ASN A 82 10.41 10.91 12.64
C ASN A 82 9.50 9.71 12.30
N TYR A 83 10.14 8.63 11.83
CA TYR A 83 9.46 7.40 11.42
C TYR A 83 8.65 6.74 12.54
N GLU A 84 9.06 6.88 13.81
CA GLU A 84 8.34 6.29 14.94
C GLU A 84 7.04 7.01 15.22
N ILE A 85 7.07 8.34 15.25
CA ILE A 85 5.87 9.17 15.42
C ILE A 85 4.89 8.92 14.28
N PHE A 86 5.40 8.87 13.04
CA PHE A 86 4.58 8.59 11.86
C PHE A 86 3.90 7.22 11.97
N TYR A 87 4.68 6.16 12.22
CA TYR A 87 4.14 4.82 12.33
C TYR A 87 3.16 4.68 13.51
N ASN A 88 3.40 5.37 14.63
CA ASN A 88 2.46 5.40 15.76
C ASN A 88 1.10 5.99 15.37
N LYS A 89 1.06 7.08 14.58
CA LYS A 89 -0.21 7.64 14.08
C LYS A 89 -0.92 6.71 13.09
N ILE A 90 -0.17 6.01 12.24
CA ILE A 90 -0.74 4.98 11.37
C ILE A 90 -1.41 3.89 12.21
N LYS A 91 -0.76 3.42 13.29
CA LYS A 91 -1.34 2.43 14.20
C LYS A 91 -2.61 2.95 14.88
N GLU A 92 -2.61 4.20 15.36
CA GLU A 92 -3.79 4.84 15.95
C GLU A 92 -4.95 4.87 14.96
N PHE A 93 -4.70 5.30 13.71
CA PHE A 93 -5.71 5.32 12.66
C PHE A 93 -6.25 3.92 12.33
N VAL A 94 -5.36 2.93 12.19
CA VAL A 94 -5.75 1.54 11.93
C VAL A 94 -6.54 0.95 13.10
N CYS A 95 -6.32 1.37 14.35
CA CYS A 95 -7.18 0.98 15.46
C CYS A 95 -8.60 1.54 15.35
N ILE A 96 -8.78 2.71 14.74
CA ILE A 96 -10.10 3.29 14.45
C ILE A 96 -10.77 2.53 13.30
N VAL A 97 -9.98 2.12 12.29
CA VAL A 97 -10.44 1.31 11.15
C VAL A 97 -10.49 -0.16 11.57
N SER A 98 -11.64 -0.61 12.08
CA SER A 98 -11.86 -1.97 12.58
C SER A 98 -11.26 -3.07 11.69
N TYR A 99 -10.55 -4.03 12.29
CA TYR A 99 -9.99 -5.23 11.66
C TYR A 99 -10.28 -6.47 12.50
N ALA A 100 -10.35 -7.65 11.86
CA ALA A 100 -10.71 -8.90 12.53
C ALA A 100 -9.51 -9.70 13.06
N ASN A 101 -8.32 -9.53 12.48
CA ASN A 101 -7.14 -10.32 12.82
C ASN A 101 -5.83 -9.56 12.54
N VAL A 102 -4.70 -10.14 13.00
CA VAL A 102 -3.37 -9.54 12.88
C VAL A 102 -2.94 -9.36 11.42
N GLN A 103 -3.31 -10.27 10.51
CA GLN A 103 -2.95 -10.16 9.09
C GLN A 103 -3.64 -8.95 8.43
N GLN A 104 -4.91 -8.73 8.76
CA GLN A 104 -5.65 -7.54 8.31
C GLN A 104 -5.05 -6.26 8.88
N LYS A 105 -4.75 -6.25 10.19
CA LYS A 105 -4.08 -5.12 10.86
C LYS A 105 -2.79 -4.72 10.13
N LEU A 106 -1.88 -5.68 9.94
CA LEU A 106 -0.59 -5.41 9.28
C LEU A 106 -0.75 -4.98 7.82
N SER A 107 -1.74 -5.55 7.10
CA SER A 107 -2.04 -5.14 5.72
C SER A 107 -2.53 -3.69 5.65
N LEU A 108 -3.38 -3.28 6.60
CA LEU A 108 -3.88 -1.91 6.71
C LEU A 108 -2.78 -0.93 7.13
N GLU A 109 -1.94 -1.30 8.09
CA GLU A 109 -0.80 -0.47 8.50
C GLU A 109 0.14 -0.21 7.32
N ALA A 110 0.52 -1.25 6.57
CA ALA A 110 1.36 -1.10 5.38
C ALA A 110 0.67 -0.28 4.28
N PHE A 111 -0.63 -0.49 4.07
CA PHE A 111 -1.43 0.29 3.13
C PHE A 111 -1.43 1.78 3.47
N PHE A 112 -1.86 2.15 4.69
CA PHE A 112 -1.96 3.55 5.08
C PHE A 112 -0.60 4.21 5.23
N TYR A 113 0.39 3.49 5.73
CA TYR A 113 1.76 4.00 5.77
C TYR A 113 2.20 4.44 4.38
N THR A 114 2.04 3.56 3.38
CA THR A 114 2.49 3.80 2.01
C THR A 114 1.67 4.91 1.34
N LEU A 115 0.34 4.89 1.49
CA LEU A 115 -0.55 5.91 0.94
C LEU A 115 -0.25 7.30 1.49
N ILE A 116 -0.23 7.45 2.83
CA ILE A 116 -0.06 8.75 3.48
C ILE A 116 1.35 9.28 3.24
N TYR A 117 2.37 8.41 3.33
CA TYR A 117 3.75 8.82 3.07
C TYR A 117 3.91 9.37 1.66
N ILE A 118 3.44 8.64 0.64
CA ILE A 118 3.53 9.08 -0.76
C ILE A 118 2.66 10.32 -0.99
N ALA A 119 1.46 10.38 -0.42
CA ALA A 119 0.59 11.54 -0.56
C ALA A 119 1.25 12.83 -0.04
N GLN A 120 1.88 12.76 1.14
CA GLN A 120 2.59 13.91 1.70
C GLN A 120 3.87 14.23 0.92
N LYS A 121 4.68 13.20 0.59
CA LYS A 121 5.98 13.40 -0.07
C LYS A 121 5.84 13.93 -1.50
N GLU A 122 4.83 13.48 -2.22
CA GLU A 122 4.57 13.86 -3.60
C GLU A 122 3.58 15.02 -3.75
N GLU A 123 3.05 15.55 -2.62
CA GLU A 123 1.98 16.56 -2.60
C GLU A 123 0.74 16.13 -3.41
N MET A 124 0.41 14.84 -3.34
CA MET A 124 -0.70 14.23 -4.07
C MET A 124 -2.02 14.40 -3.30
N GLU A 125 -3.09 14.78 -4.00
CA GLU A 125 -4.43 14.84 -3.44
C GLU A 125 -5.05 13.44 -3.35
N ILE A 126 -5.55 13.08 -2.18
CA ILE A 126 -6.29 11.82 -2.01
C ILE A 126 -7.75 12.05 -2.40
N LYS A 127 -8.13 11.56 -3.58
CA LYS A 127 -9.52 11.52 -4.08
C LYS A 127 -10.22 10.21 -3.69
N PRO A 128 -11.55 10.08 -3.85
CA PRO A 128 -12.23 8.79 -3.69
C PRO A 128 -11.64 7.75 -4.64
N PHE A 129 -11.38 6.53 -4.16
CA PHE A 129 -10.84 5.47 -5.00
C PHE A 129 -11.19 4.08 -4.47
N GLN A 130 -11.03 3.08 -5.33
CA GLN A 130 -11.09 1.67 -5.00
C GLN A 130 -9.77 0.99 -5.34
N ILE A 131 -9.27 0.18 -4.39
CA ILE A 131 -8.16 -0.74 -4.60
C ILE A 131 -8.63 -2.18 -4.38
N GLN A 132 -8.38 -3.03 -5.36
CA GLN A 132 -8.55 -4.47 -5.26
C GLN A 132 -7.21 -5.16 -5.45
N LEU A 133 -6.80 -5.97 -4.48
CA LEU A 133 -5.55 -6.72 -4.51
C LEU A 133 -5.80 -8.21 -4.37
N ASN A 134 -5.23 -8.97 -5.31
CA ASN A 134 -5.19 -10.43 -5.32
C ASN A 134 -3.75 -10.90 -5.47
N THR A 135 -3.42 -12.04 -4.87
CA THR A 135 -2.07 -12.62 -4.96
C THR A 135 -2.14 -14.13 -5.14
N GLU A 136 -1.30 -14.64 -6.03
CA GLU A 136 -1.08 -16.07 -6.24
C GLU A 136 -0.11 -16.65 -5.19
N LEU A 137 0.62 -15.78 -4.48
CA LEU A 137 1.59 -16.19 -3.47
C LEU A 137 0.88 -16.75 -2.23
N ALA A 138 1.34 -17.92 -1.77
CA ALA A 138 0.93 -18.45 -0.49
C ALA A 138 1.45 -17.55 0.64
N ILE A 139 0.57 -17.17 1.56
CA ILE A 139 0.95 -16.37 2.74
C ILE A 139 1.88 -17.22 3.61
N ASN A 140 2.94 -16.61 4.15
CA ASN A 140 3.93 -17.24 5.04
C ASN A 140 4.74 -18.40 4.44
N SER A 141 4.82 -18.48 3.11
CA SER A 141 5.57 -19.54 2.40
C SER A 141 7.05 -19.24 2.16
N GLY A 142 7.54 -18.06 2.57
CA GLY A 142 8.90 -17.60 2.22
C GLY A 142 9.05 -17.06 0.79
N LEU A 143 7.99 -17.08 -0.02
CA LEU A 143 8.00 -16.63 -1.42
C LEU A 143 7.95 -15.10 -1.60
N GLY A 144 8.08 -14.33 -0.52
CA GLY A 144 8.11 -12.86 -0.58
C GLY A 144 6.75 -12.20 -0.80
N SER A 145 5.65 -12.79 -0.32
CA SER A 145 4.29 -12.23 -0.49
C SER A 145 4.14 -10.81 0.10
N SER A 146 4.74 -10.54 1.26
CA SER A 146 4.70 -9.21 1.90
C SER A 146 5.50 -8.16 1.10
N ALA A 147 6.65 -8.54 0.56
CA ALA A 147 7.45 -7.66 -0.28
C ALA A 147 6.73 -7.33 -1.60
N SER A 148 6.17 -8.36 -2.26
CA SER A 148 5.34 -8.20 -3.46
C SER A 148 4.13 -7.29 -3.21
N PHE A 149 3.45 -7.46 -2.08
CA PHE A 149 2.37 -6.57 -1.62
C PHE A 149 2.84 -5.12 -1.46
N ALA A 150 3.90 -4.86 -0.68
CA ALA A 150 4.41 -3.51 -0.44
C ALA A 150 4.88 -2.83 -1.74
N VAL A 151 5.57 -3.55 -2.63
CA VAL A 151 5.99 -3.04 -3.94
C VAL A 151 4.78 -2.67 -4.79
N SER A 152 3.72 -3.49 -4.80
CA SER A 152 2.50 -3.18 -5.54
C SER A 152 1.79 -1.93 -5.04
N LEU A 153 1.75 -1.71 -3.71
CA LEU A 153 1.18 -0.49 -3.12
C LEU A 153 2.00 0.75 -3.47
N ALA A 154 3.32 0.71 -3.28
CA ALA A 154 4.20 1.82 -3.58
C ALA A 154 4.14 2.19 -5.08
N ALA A 155 4.22 1.19 -5.96
CA ALA A 155 4.09 1.40 -7.40
C ALA A 155 2.74 2.01 -7.77
N CYS A 156 1.65 1.55 -7.14
CA CYS A 156 0.31 2.10 -7.36
C CYS A 156 0.24 3.59 -7.02
N PHE A 157 0.64 3.97 -5.80
CA PHE A 157 0.46 5.35 -5.34
C PHE A 157 1.44 6.33 -6.01
N VAL A 158 2.70 5.93 -6.26
CA VAL A 158 3.62 6.76 -7.05
C VAL A 158 3.09 6.96 -8.46
N HIS A 159 2.60 5.90 -9.10
CA HIS A 159 2.02 6.01 -10.44
C HIS A 159 0.78 6.90 -10.46
N TRP A 160 -0.11 6.77 -9.47
CA TRP A 160 -1.29 7.62 -9.34
C TRP A 160 -0.91 9.11 -9.18
N SER A 161 0.06 9.42 -8.32
CA SER A 161 0.61 10.78 -8.16
C SER A 161 1.11 11.35 -9.49
N HIS A 162 1.89 10.58 -10.26
CA HIS A 162 2.37 11.01 -11.56
C HIS A 162 1.23 11.28 -12.56
N LEU A 163 0.18 10.47 -12.54
CA LEU A 163 -0.99 10.67 -13.40
C LEU A 163 -1.75 11.95 -13.02
N GLN A 164 -1.91 12.25 -11.73
CA GLN A 164 -2.52 13.51 -11.28
C GLN A 164 -1.71 14.73 -11.74
N LYS A 165 -0.38 14.69 -11.57
CA LYS A 165 0.52 15.79 -12.00
C LYS A 165 0.47 16.04 -13.51
N LYS A 166 0.44 14.98 -14.32
CA LYS A 166 0.29 15.10 -15.79
C LYS A 166 -1.05 15.72 -16.18
N TYR A 167 -2.13 15.34 -15.48
CA TYR A 167 -3.46 15.89 -15.76
C TYR A 167 -3.52 17.40 -15.50
N LEU A 168 -2.90 17.87 -14.40
CA LEU A 168 -2.79 19.30 -14.07
C LEU A 168 -1.99 20.12 -15.09
N GLN A 169 -1.06 19.51 -15.83
CA GLN A 169 -0.27 20.17 -16.87
C GLN A 169 -0.96 20.20 -18.24
N SER A 170 -2.05 19.44 -18.41
CA SER A 170 -2.80 19.33 -19.68
C SER A 170 -4.05 20.21 -19.75
N ILE A 171 -4.32 20.99 -18.70
CA ILE A 171 -5.40 21.98 -18.58
C ILE A 171 -4.76 23.36 -18.67
#